data_AF-A0A936WZU7-F1
#
_entry.id   AF-A0A936WZU7-F1
#
_cell.length_a   1.000
_cell.length_b   1.000
_cell.length_c   1.000
_cell.angle_alpha   90.00
_cell.angle_beta   90.00
_cell.angle_gamma   90.00
#
_symmetry.space_group_name_H-M   'P 1'
#
loop_
_entity.id
_entity.type
_entity.pdbx_description
1 polymer ?
#
loop_
_entity_poly.entity_id
_entity_poly.type
_entity_poly.pdbx_seq_one_letter_code
_entity_poly.pdbx_strand_id
1 'polypeptide(L)'
;MPLLDLCIKIDWKFLDAHLEKGQIWFDQKEYNKALEAYRMAATVTNTNPDAYFWMGRCYEALKDKEQARENYERALSLDKSFYQAEEDWKDWVKNKLSGNLPKPASAITFAAINGSTTKYLYHADHSTVSPVCQLPEP
;
A
#
# COMPACT_ATOMS: atom_id res chain seq x y z
N MET A 1 -0.48 -13.20 23.54
CA MET A 1 0.96 -13.06 23.23
C MET A 1 1.58 -12.19 24.32
N PRO A 2 1.87 -12.75 25.51
CA PRO A 2 2.07 -11.95 26.72
C PRO A 2 3.23 -10.96 26.63
N LEU A 3 4.28 -11.32 25.89
CA LEU A 3 5.45 -10.46 25.70
C LEU A 3 5.15 -9.23 24.83
N LEU A 4 4.52 -9.42 23.66
CA LEU A 4 4.16 -8.30 22.77
C LEU A 4 3.13 -7.37 23.43
N ASP A 5 2.16 -7.93 24.15
CA ASP A 5 1.18 -7.15 24.89
C ASP A 5 1.82 -6.32 26.01
N LEU A 6 2.89 -6.83 26.65
CA LEU A 6 3.69 -6.07 27.62
C LEU A 6 4.49 -4.96 26.94
N CYS A 7 5.14 -5.23 25.81
CA CYS A 7 5.88 -4.21 25.06
C CYS A 7 4.98 -3.03 24.66
N ILE A 8 3.79 -3.32 24.10
CA ILE A 8 2.79 -2.30 23.73
C ILE A 8 2.29 -1.53 24.96
N LYS A 9 2.18 -2.19 26.12
CA LYS A 9 1.78 -1.53 27.37
C LYS A 9 2.83 -0.56 27.90
N ILE A 10 4.11 -0.90 27.78
CA ILE A 10 5.23 -0.06 28.21
C ILE A 10 5.44 1.08 27.21
N ASP A 11 5.45 0.76 25.92
CA ASP A 11 5.54 1.72 24.82
C ASP A 11 4.57 1.32 23.69
N TRP A 12 3.46 2.04 23.61
CA TRP A 12 2.45 1.79 22.60
C TRP A 12 2.91 2.15 21.19
N LYS A 13 3.98 2.95 21.06
CA LYS A 13 4.59 3.34 19.79
C LYS A 13 5.67 2.38 19.34
N PHE A 14 5.84 1.24 20.01
CA PHE A 14 6.81 0.25 19.59
C PHE A 14 6.32 -0.46 18.32
N LEU A 15 6.79 0.03 17.16
CA LEU A 15 6.37 -0.39 15.83
C LEU A 15 6.49 -1.91 15.64
N ASP A 16 7.66 -2.47 15.98
CA ASP A 16 7.96 -3.87 15.77
C ASP A 16 6.98 -4.78 16.52
N ALA A 17 6.54 -4.40 17.73
CA ALA A 17 5.56 -5.20 18.45
C ALA A 17 4.19 -5.25 17.76
N HIS A 18 3.78 -4.19 17.07
CA HIS A 18 2.54 -4.20 16.29
C HIS A 18 2.68 -5.02 15.01
N LEU A 19 3.82 -4.91 14.32
CA LEU A 19 4.12 -5.72 13.13
C LEU A 19 4.16 -7.22 13.46
N GLU A 20 4.93 -7.60 14.48
CA GLU A 20 5.05 -9.00 14.94
C GLU A 20 3.71 -9.55 15.42
N LYS A 21 2.92 -8.75 16.15
CA LYS A 21 1.58 -9.15 16.57
C LYS A 21 0.67 -9.40 15.38
N GLY A 22 0.73 -8.54 14.35
CA GLY A 22 0.00 -8.72 13.11
C GLY A 22 0.41 -9.98 12.37
N GLN A 23 1.71 -10.27 12.31
CA GLN A 23 2.24 -11.45 11.64
C GLN A 23 1.78 -12.74 12.31
N ILE A 24 1.84 -12.81 13.65
CA ILE A 24 1.36 -14.00 14.37
C ILE A 24 -0.14 -14.21 14.14
N TRP A 25 -0.97 -13.15 14.10
CA TRP A 25 -2.39 -13.29 13.77
C TRP A 25 -2.60 -13.72 12.30
N PHE A 26 -1.78 -13.23 11.39
CA PHE A 26 -1.81 -13.62 9.98
C PHE A 26 -1.50 -15.11 9.81
N ASP A 27 -0.47 -15.61 10.50
CA ASP A 27 -0.09 -17.03 10.50
C ASP A 27 -1.19 -17.92 11.09
N GLN A 28 -1.96 -17.39 12.04
CA GLN A 28 -3.16 -18.03 12.60
C GLN A 28 -4.39 -17.93 11.68
N LYS A 29 -4.27 -17.27 10.51
CA LYS A 29 -5.36 -16.99 9.56
C LYS A 29 -6.47 -16.10 10.14
N GLU A 30 -6.18 -15.39 11.22
CA GLU A 30 -7.08 -14.45 11.87
C GLU A 30 -6.90 -13.06 11.25
N TYR A 31 -7.21 -12.94 9.95
CA TYR A 31 -6.86 -11.78 9.12
C TYR A 31 -7.43 -10.45 9.63
N ASN A 32 -8.61 -10.46 10.25
CA ASN A 32 -9.20 -9.24 10.83
C ASN A 32 -8.40 -8.73 12.03
N LYS A 33 -7.87 -9.62 12.88
CA LYS A 33 -7.01 -9.25 14.01
C LYS A 33 -5.63 -8.81 13.53
N ALA A 34 -5.12 -9.45 12.49
CA ALA A 34 -3.89 -9.04 11.83
C ALA A 34 -4.03 -7.62 11.26
N LEU A 35 -5.14 -7.31 10.57
CA LEU A 35 -5.44 -5.96 10.07
C LEU A 35 -5.45 -4.92 11.19
N GLU A 36 -6.04 -5.21 12.34
CA GLU A 36 -6.04 -4.28 13.48
C GLU A 36 -4.62 -3.98 13.96
N ALA A 37 -3.77 -5.01 14.10
CA ALA A 37 -2.38 -4.83 14.51
C ALA A 37 -1.56 -4.04 13.47
N TYR A 38 -1.71 -4.35 12.18
CA TYR A 38 -1.02 -3.60 11.13
C TYR A 38 -1.53 -2.16 10.97
N ARG A 39 -2.81 -1.90 11.21
CA ARG A 39 -3.34 -0.53 11.28
C ARG A 39 -2.73 0.26 12.43
N MET A 40 -2.49 -0.39 13.57
CA MET A 40 -1.75 0.23 14.67
C MET A 40 -0.31 0.51 14.28
N ALA A 41 0.38 -0.42 13.60
CA ALA A 41 1.71 -0.17 13.04
C ALA A 41 1.73 1.04 12.09
N ALA A 42 0.76 1.15 11.17
CA ALA A 42 0.61 2.29 10.27
C ALA A 42 0.23 3.61 11.00
N THR A 43 -0.42 3.52 12.16
CA THR A 43 -0.71 4.69 13.01
C THR A 43 0.55 5.18 13.73
N VAL A 44 1.39 4.25 14.19
CA VAL A 44 2.68 4.54 14.83
C VAL A 44 3.68 5.10 13.84
N THR A 45 3.80 4.49 12.66
CA THR A 45 4.70 4.93 11.58
C THR A 45 4.00 4.81 10.24
N ASN A 46 3.44 5.94 9.79
CA ASN A 46 2.66 6.00 8.56
C ASN A 46 3.49 5.86 7.26
N THR A 47 4.82 5.85 7.38
CA THR A 47 5.78 5.67 6.29
C THR A 47 6.41 4.28 6.26
N ASN A 48 6.04 3.36 7.15
CA ASN A 48 6.56 2.00 7.10
C ASN A 48 5.84 1.20 5.99
N PRO A 49 6.53 0.71 4.95
CA PRO A 49 5.91 -0.01 3.83
C PRO A 49 5.39 -1.40 4.24
N ASP A 50 6.04 -2.08 5.20
CA ASP A 50 5.65 -3.43 5.65
C ASP A 50 4.23 -3.44 6.21
N ALA A 51 3.85 -2.44 7.00
CA ALA A 51 2.51 -2.33 7.57
C ALA A 51 1.43 -2.36 6.47
N TYR A 52 1.62 -1.60 5.39
CA TYR A 52 0.67 -1.58 4.27
C TYR A 52 0.77 -2.85 3.43
N PHE A 53 1.97 -3.38 3.19
CA PHE A 53 2.12 -4.65 2.47
C PHE A 53 1.34 -5.77 3.18
N TRP A 54 1.53 -5.92 4.48
CA TRP A 54 0.84 -6.96 5.24
C TRP A 54 -0.66 -6.71 5.38
N MET A 55 -1.12 -5.45 5.44
CA MET A 55 -2.54 -5.15 5.28
C MET A 55 -3.07 -5.62 3.92
N GLY A 56 -2.31 -5.41 2.84
CA GLY A 56 -2.64 -5.89 1.51
C GLY A 56 -2.82 -7.41 1.47
N ARG A 57 -1.88 -8.14 2.08
CA ARG A 57 -1.92 -9.60 2.21
C ARG A 57 -3.13 -10.10 3.00
N CYS A 58 -3.49 -9.40 4.08
CA CYS A 58 -4.69 -9.72 4.84
C CYS A 58 -5.96 -9.54 3.99
N TYR A 59 -6.06 -8.43 3.26
CA TYR A 59 -7.21 -8.16 2.39
C TYR A 59 -7.33 -9.15 1.24
N GLU A 60 -6.21 -9.57 0.67
CA GLU A 60 -6.18 -10.62 -0.34
C GLU A 60 -6.70 -11.96 0.21
N ALA A 61 -6.26 -12.34 1.40
CA ALA A 61 -6.76 -13.55 2.07
C ALA A 61 -8.26 -13.46 2.41
N LEU A 62 -8.76 -12.25 2.67
CA LEU A 62 -10.19 -11.94 2.86
C LEU A 62 -10.96 -11.80 1.53
N LYS A 63 -10.29 -11.93 0.39
CA LYS A 63 -10.84 -11.76 -0.98
C LYS A 63 -11.33 -10.34 -1.30
N ASP A 64 -10.90 -9.34 -0.53
CA ASP A 64 -11.12 -7.92 -0.81
C ASP A 64 -9.98 -7.39 -1.68
N LYS A 65 -10.13 -7.56 -3.00
CA LYS A 65 -9.07 -7.25 -3.96
C LYS A 65 -8.83 -5.76 -4.10
N GLU A 66 -9.87 -4.94 -3.94
CA GLU A 66 -9.79 -3.49 -4.00
C GLU A 66 -8.95 -2.94 -2.86
N GLN A 67 -9.22 -3.36 -1.62
CA GLN A 67 -8.43 -2.93 -0.46
C GLN A 67 -7.02 -3.50 -0.48
N ALA A 68 -6.83 -4.75 -0.92
CA ALA A 68 -5.50 -5.33 -1.07
C ALA A 68 -4.62 -4.47 -1.98
N ARG A 69 -5.18 -4.11 -3.14
CA ARG A 69 -4.56 -3.25 -4.13
C ARG A 69 -4.14 -1.90 -3.56
N GLU A 70 -5.05 -1.18 -2.92
CA GLU A 70 -4.77 0.16 -2.37
C GLU A 70 -3.61 0.13 -1.37
N ASN A 71 -3.55 -0.93 -0.56
CA ASN A 71 -2.47 -1.11 0.42
C ASN A 71 -1.13 -1.48 -0.25
N TYR A 72 -1.13 -2.29 -1.31
CA TYR A 72 0.07 -2.56 -2.09
C TYR A 72 0.58 -1.31 -2.84
N GLU A 73 -0.30 -0.51 -3.45
CA GLU A 73 0.07 0.78 -4.06
C GLU A 73 0.76 1.68 -3.05
N ARG A 74 0.21 1.73 -1.83
CA ARG A 74 0.75 2.54 -0.76
C ARG A 74 2.12 2.05 -0.30
N ALA A 75 2.30 0.74 -0.13
CA ALA A 75 3.61 0.16 0.20
C ALA A 75 4.66 0.52 -0.86
N LEU A 76 4.35 0.36 -2.14
CA LEU A 76 5.24 0.70 -3.27
C LEU A 76 5.50 2.20 -3.41
N SER A 77 4.54 3.04 -3.01
CA SER A 77 4.71 4.49 -3.00
C SER A 77 5.71 4.95 -1.94
N LEU A 78 5.79 4.22 -0.81
CA LEU A 78 6.68 4.50 0.32
C LEU A 78 8.08 3.94 0.06
N ASP A 79 8.15 2.71 -0.46
CA ASP A 79 9.39 2.09 -0.92
C ASP A 79 9.20 1.49 -2.31
N LYS A 80 9.75 2.19 -3.31
CA LYS A 80 9.69 1.77 -4.71
C LYS A 80 10.51 0.52 -5.01
N SER A 81 11.37 0.10 -4.08
CA SER A 81 12.20 -1.10 -4.19
C SER A 81 11.63 -2.30 -3.43
N PHE A 82 10.40 -2.18 -2.92
CA PHE A 82 9.72 -3.24 -2.18
C PHE A 82 9.27 -4.38 -3.09
N TYR A 83 10.23 -5.25 -3.44
CA TYR A 83 10.11 -6.32 -4.42
C TYR A 83 8.92 -7.26 -4.14
N GLN A 84 8.67 -7.61 -2.88
CA GLN A 84 7.55 -8.46 -2.49
C GLN A 84 6.17 -7.86 -2.83
N ALA A 85 5.95 -6.56 -2.59
CA ALA A 85 4.67 -5.93 -2.99
C ALA A 85 4.59 -5.75 -4.51
N GLU A 86 5.72 -5.62 -5.19
CA GLU A 86 5.77 -5.42 -6.63
C GLU A 86 5.29 -6.65 -7.41
N GLU A 87 5.62 -7.86 -6.95
CA GLU A 87 5.14 -9.12 -7.57
C GLU A 87 3.62 -9.28 -7.40
N ASP A 88 3.11 -9.16 -6.18
CA ASP A 88 1.67 -9.29 -5.88
C ASP A 88 0.85 -8.20 -6.62
N TRP A 89 1.41 -6.99 -6.74
CA TRP A 89 0.85 -5.90 -7.55
C TRP A 89 0.81 -6.22 -9.06
N LYS A 90 1.92 -6.74 -9.62
CA LYS A 90 2.05 -7.05 -11.06
C LYS A 90 1.04 -8.11 -11.51
N ASP A 91 0.79 -9.13 -10.69
CA ASP A 91 -0.16 -10.19 -11.02
C ASP A 91 -1.60 -9.68 -11.10
N TRP A 92 -2.00 -8.80 -10.20
CA TRP A 92 -3.30 -8.11 -10.27
C TRP A 92 -3.42 -7.26 -11.53
N VAL A 93 -2.39 -6.45 -11.83
CA VAL A 93 -2.35 -5.57 -13.01
C VAL A 93 -2.47 -6.39 -14.29
N LYS A 94 -1.74 -7.50 -14.42
CA LYS A 94 -1.79 -8.39 -15.58
C LYS A 94 -3.16 -9.01 -15.81
N ASN A 95 -3.85 -9.41 -14.74
CA ASN A 95 -5.19 -10.00 -14.82
C ASN A 95 -6.27 -8.96 -15.21
N LYS A 96 -6.12 -7.70 -14.79
CA LYS A 96 -7.05 -6.62 -15.16
C LYS A 96 -6.71 -5.94 -16.49
N LEU A 97 -5.45 -5.98 -16.94
CA LEU A 97 -5.02 -5.46 -18.25
C LEU A 97 -5.66 -6.20 -19.44
N SER A 98 -6.14 -7.43 -19.27
CA SER A 98 -6.99 -8.08 -20.28
C SER A 98 -8.39 -7.46 -20.38
N GLY A 99 -8.77 -6.58 -19.45
CA GLY A 99 -10.04 -5.86 -19.42
C GLY A 99 -9.90 -4.45 -18.84
N ASN A 100 -9.36 -3.53 -19.65
CA ASN A 100 -9.43 -2.07 -19.52
C ASN A 100 -9.02 -1.49 -18.13
N LEU A 101 -7.83 -0.87 -18.07
CA LEU A 101 -7.23 -0.24 -16.90
C LEU A 101 -8.19 0.68 -16.12
N PRO A 102 -8.49 0.40 -14.84
CA PRO A 102 -8.71 1.47 -13.88
C PRO A 102 -7.33 1.99 -13.47
N LYS A 103 -7.02 3.21 -13.90
CA LYS A 103 -5.80 3.93 -13.52
C LYS A 103 -5.66 3.91 -11.98
N PRO A 104 -4.48 3.56 -11.43
CA PRO A 104 -4.27 3.59 -9.98
C PRO A 104 -4.47 5.01 -9.45
N ALA A 105 -5.19 5.12 -8.33
CA ALA A 105 -5.60 6.39 -7.73
C ALA A 105 -4.43 7.15 -7.06
N SER A 106 -3.23 6.54 -7.04
CA SER A 106 -1.99 7.20 -6.63
C SER A 106 -0.81 6.63 -7.43
N ALA A 107 -0.64 7.15 -8.66
CA ALA A 107 0.59 7.18 -9.47
C ALA A 107 1.72 6.17 -9.14
N ILE A 108 1.70 5.01 -9.80
CA ILE A 108 2.92 4.41 -10.36
C ILE A 108 2.66 4.09 -11.84
N THR A 109 2.98 5.03 -12.71
CA THR A 109 3.09 4.77 -14.15
C THR A 109 4.41 4.05 -14.40
N PHE A 110 4.40 2.72 -14.49
CA PHE A 110 5.47 2.00 -15.18
C PHE A 110 5.15 1.98 -16.68
N ALA A 111 5.65 2.98 -17.39
CA ALA A 111 5.77 2.93 -18.85
C ALA A 111 7.04 3.67 -19.27
N ALA A 112 8.19 3.07 -19.00
CA ALA A 112 9.39 3.35 -19.77
C ALA A 112 9.35 2.48 -21.03
N ILE A 113 8.52 2.85 -22.00
CA ILE A 113 8.75 2.49 -23.40
C ILE A 113 8.57 3.81 -24.18
N ASN A 114 9.70 4.44 -24.53
CA ASN A 114 9.85 5.60 -25.42
C ASN A 114 9.86 7.03 -24.83
N GLY A 115 10.54 7.23 -23.69
CA GLY A 115 11.41 8.42 -23.55
C GLY A 115 10.81 9.83 -23.41
N SER A 116 9.52 10.01 -23.07
CA SER A 116 8.96 11.36 -22.86
C SER A 116 8.19 11.46 -21.54
N THR A 117 8.76 12.16 -20.56
CA THR A 117 8.13 12.49 -19.28
C THR A 117 7.29 13.76 -19.41
N THR A 118 5.96 13.65 -19.33
CA THR A 118 5.08 14.82 -19.14
C THR A 118 4.28 14.64 -17.85
N LYS A 119 4.30 15.67 -17.00
CA LYS A 119 3.74 15.66 -15.63
C LYS A 119 2.39 16.37 -15.63
N TYR A 120 1.38 15.75 -15.02
CA TYR A 120 0.06 16.35 -14.79
C TYR A 120 -0.38 16.12 -13.33
N LEU A 121 -1.02 17.12 -12.72
CA LEU A 121 -1.60 17.05 -11.36
C LEU A 121 -3.13 16.98 -11.47
N TYR A 122 -3.77 16.18 -10.61
CA TYR A 122 -5.22 16.01 -10.54
C TYR A 122 -5.74 16.42 -9.15
N HIS A 123 -6.90 17.08 -9.11
CA HIS A 123 -7.62 17.44 -7.89
C HIS A 123 -8.65 16.36 -7.50
N ALA A 124 -9.04 16.32 -6.23
CA ALA A 124 -9.69 15.20 -5.55
C ALA A 124 -11.18 14.97 -5.88
N ASP A 125 -11.74 15.62 -6.90
CA ASP A 125 -13.10 15.38 -7.39
C ASP A 125 -13.05 14.83 -8.83
N HIS A 126 -13.47 13.59 -9.02
CA HIS A 126 -13.25 12.81 -10.23
C HIS A 126 -14.04 13.26 -11.48
N SER A 127 -14.10 14.56 -11.82
CA SER A 127 -14.95 15.05 -12.91
C SER A 127 -14.33 15.98 -13.95
N THR A 128 -13.12 16.55 -13.80
CA THR A 128 -12.50 17.34 -14.88
C THR A 128 -10.98 17.23 -14.95
N VAL A 129 -10.44 17.29 -16.17
CA VAL A 129 -9.00 17.32 -16.49
C VAL A 129 -8.68 18.66 -17.14
N SER A 130 -7.75 19.42 -16.57
CA SER A 130 -7.21 20.62 -17.23
C SER A 130 -5.69 20.49 -17.35
N PRO A 131 -5.10 20.74 -18.52
CA PRO A 131 -3.65 20.71 -18.69
C PRO A 131 -3.00 21.85 -17.89
N VAL A 132 -2.05 21.51 -17.02
CA VAL A 132 -1.19 22.53 -16.38
C VAL A 132 -0.22 23.03 -17.45
N CYS A 133 -0.45 24.27 -17.91
CA CYS A 133 0.49 25.00 -18.74
C CYS A 133 1.83 25.08 -17.99
N GLN A 134 2.92 24.67 -18.63
CA GLN A 134 4.27 24.80 -18.10
C GLN A 134 4.53 26.26 -17.69
N LEU A 135 4.85 26.50 -16.42
CA LEU A 135 5.53 27.73 -16.04
C LEU A 135 7.03 27.53 -16.29
N PRO A 136 7.73 28.52 -16.89
CA PRO A 136 9.15 28.40 -17.14
C PRO A 136 9.92 28.39 -15.81
N GLU A 137 10.88 27.48 -15.68
CA GLU A 137 11.82 27.49 -14.56
C GLU A 137 12.72 28.75 -14.65
N PRO A 138 13.19 29.30 -13.51
CA PRO A 138 13.93 30.57 -13.44
C PRO A 138 15.30 30.53 -14.14
#